data_AF-A0AAV6BN77-F1
#
_entry.id   AF-A0AAV6BN77-F1
#
_cell.length_a   1.000
_cell.length_b   1.000
_cell.length_c   1.000
_cell.angle_alpha   90.00
_cell.angle_beta   90.00
_cell.angle_gamma   90.00
#
_symmetry.space_group_name_H-M   'P 1'
#
loop_
_entity.id
_entity.type
_entity.pdbx_description
1 polymer ?
#
loop_
_entity_poly.entity_id
_entity_poly.type
_entity_poly.pdbx_seq_one_letter_code
_entity_poly.pdbx_strand_id
1 'polypeptide(L)'
;MSRRAAARRLVVVLFIVLVALFAAGLWGTVVRPAAYEVRGELVARAAPDLILVRHQPVTGLGMGAMEMMAVRGSPAVLDAARLTPGDRLRLAVRQDGDEVSLVWIERVR
;
A
#
# COMPACT_ATOMS: atom_id res chain seq x y z
N MET A 1 7.88 46.08 -25.23
CA MET A 1 6.77 45.23 -24.73
C MET A 1 5.96 46.01 -23.69
N SER A 2 4.64 46.10 -23.83
CA SER A 2 3.80 46.83 -22.87
C SER A 2 3.77 46.10 -21.52
N ARG A 3 3.80 46.86 -20.41
CA ARG A 3 3.78 46.29 -19.02
C ARG A 3 2.63 45.29 -18.81
N ARG A 4 1.49 45.49 -19.49
CA ARG A 4 0.32 44.59 -19.47
C ARG A 4 0.61 43.21 -20.09
N ALA A 5 1.38 43.16 -21.18
CA ALA A 5 1.74 41.89 -21.81
C ALA A 5 2.75 41.08 -20.97
N ALA A 6 3.67 41.77 -20.28
CA ALA A 6 4.60 41.14 -19.35
C ALA A 6 3.87 40.60 -18.10
N ALA A 7 2.96 41.38 -17.52
CA ALA A 7 2.12 40.95 -16.40
C ALA A 7 1.25 39.73 -16.75
N ARG A 8 0.62 39.73 -17.94
CA ARG A 8 -0.17 38.58 -18.40
C ARG A 8 0.68 37.31 -18.53
N ARG A 9 1.89 37.42 -19.09
CA ARG A 9 2.81 36.27 -19.20
C ARG A 9 3.25 35.76 -17.83
N LEU A 10 3.54 36.67 -16.89
CA LEU A 10 3.89 36.30 -15.52
C LEU A 10 2.77 35.52 -14.84
N VAL A 11 1.53 35.98 -14.96
CA VAL A 11 0.36 35.30 -14.37
C VAL A 11 0.16 33.92 -15.00
N VAL A 12 0.31 33.79 -16.32
CA VAL A 12 0.21 32.49 -17.00
C VAL A 12 1.30 31.52 -16.52
N VAL A 13 2.54 31.98 -16.43
CA VAL A 13 3.64 31.15 -15.92
C VAL A 13 3.40 30.73 -14.48
N LEU A 14 2.98 31.67 -13.61
CA LEU A 14 2.67 31.39 -12.22
C LEU A 14 1.54 30.36 -12.11
N PHE A 15 0.47 30.51 -12.90
CA PHE A 15 -0.64 29.56 -12.91
C PHE A 15 -0.19 28.16 -13.33
N ILE A 16 0.63 28.04 -14.39
CA ILE A 16 1.17 26.75 -14.83
C ILE A 16 2.04 26.11 -13.75
N VAL A 17 2.90 26.89 -13.08
CA VAL A 17 3.74 26.41 -11.97
C VAL A 17 2.87 25.90 -10.82
N LEU A 18 1.82 26.64 -10.44
CA LEU A 18 0.91 26.23 -9.37
C LEU A 18 0.17 24.94 -9.72
N VAL A 19 -0.32 24.79 -10.96
CA VAL A 19 -0.98 23.56 -11.43
C VAL A 19 0.01 22.38 -11.41
N ALA A 20 1.25 22.59 -11.85
CA ALA A 20 2.27 21.54 -11.83
C ALA A 20 2.62 21.09 -10.40
N LEU A 21 2.78 22.02 -9.46
CA LEU A 21 3.03 21.72 -8.05
C LEU A 21 1.84 21.01 -7.41
N PHE A 22 0.62 21.45 -7.71
CA PHE A 22 -0.60 20.82 -7.22
C PHE A 22 -0.76 19.40 -7.75
N ALA A 23 -0.54 19.19 -9.05
CA ALA A 23 -0.57 17.86 -9.66
C ALA A 23 0.50 16.93 -9.07
N ALA A 24 1.72 17.42 -8.86
CA ALA A 24 2.78 16.65 -8.21
C ALA A 24 2.44 16.30 -6.76
N GLY A 25 1.86 17.24 -6.01
CA GLY A 25 1.39 17.00 -4.64
C GLY A 25 0.28 15.96 -4.57
N LEU A 26 -0.73 16.06 -5.45
CA LEU A 26 -1.81 15.08 -5.55
C LEU A 26 -1.32 13.71 -6.00
N TRP A 27 -0.33 13.64 -6.88
CA TRP A 27 0.23 12.37 -7.34
C TRP A 27 0.83 11.57 -6.18
N GLY A 28 1.50 12.26 -5.24
CA GLY A 28 2.05 11.65 -4.03
C GLY A 28 0.98 11.12 -3.06
N THR A 29 -0.21 11.74 -3.04
CA THR A 29 -1.28 11.37 -2.10
C THR A 29 -2.30 10.39 -2.68
N VAL A 30 -2.56 10.43 -3.99
CA VAL A 30 -3.60 9.61 -4.64
C VAL A 30 -3.07 8.26 -5.10
N VAL A 31 -1.78 8.16 -5.46
CA VAL A 31 -1.29 6.97 -6.19
C VAL A 31 -0.86 5.82 -5.28
N ARG A 32 -0.51 6.04 -4.00
CA ARG A 32 -0.02 4.94 -3.15
C ARG A 32 -0.27 5.15 -1.66
N PRO A 33 -1.25 4.44 -1.05
CA PRO A 33 -0.95 3.85 0.24
C PRO A 33 0.20 2.86 -0.02
N ALA A 34 1.34 3.09 0.64
CA ALA A 34 2.56 2.31 0.42
C ALA A 34 2.25 0.82 0.63
N ALA A 35 2.63 -0.01 -0.34
CA ALA A 35 2.60 -1.45 -0.13
C ALA A 35 3.82 -1.80 0.71
N TYR A 36 3.58 -2.34 1.90
CA TYR A 36 4.62 -2.74 2.83
C TYR A 36 4.94 -4.21 2.64
N GLU A 37 6.23 -4.52 2.50
CA GLU A 37 6.67 -5.90 2.54
C GLU A 37 6.60 -6.42 3.98
N VAL A 38 5.88 -7.52 4.18
CA VAL A 38 5.70 -8.18 5.46
C VAL A 38 6.16 -9.62 5.36
N ARG A 39 6.97 -10.05 6.32
CA ARG A 39 7.38 -11.44 6.47
C ARG A 39 6.70 -12.03 7.68
N GLY A 40 6.24 -13.27 7.58
CA GLY A 40 5.50 -13.89 8.66
C GLY A 40 5.20 -15.35 8.43
N GLU A 41 4.38 -15.89 9.32
CA GLU A 41 3.88 -17.25 9.28
C GLU A 41 2.36 -17.22 9.17
N LEU A 42 1.80 -18.06 8.31
CA LEU A 42 0.36 -18.25 8.23
C LEU A 42 -0.12 -18.97 9.49
N VAL A 43 -0.97 -18.32 10.28
CA VAL A 43 -1.54 -18.93 11.49
C VAL A 43 -2.80 -19.71 11.13
N ALA A 44 -3.70 -19.08 10.37
CA ALA A 44 -4.96 -19.69 9.99
C ALA A 44 -5.58 -19.00 8.78
N ARG A 45 -6.46 -19.72 8.10
CA ARG A 45 -7.42 -19.14 7.16
C ARG A 45 -8.76 -18.97 7.87
N ALA A 46 -9.07 -17.74 8.28
CA ALA A 46 -10.25 -17.42 9.09
C ALA A 46 -11.52 -17.29 8.24
N ALA A 47 -11.39 -16.90 6.98
CA ALA A 47 -12.47 -16.86 6.00
C ALA A 47 -11.92 -17.10 4.57
N PRO A 48 -12.78 -17.29 3.55
CA PRO A 48 -12.31 -17.46 2.17
C PRO A 48 -11.44 -16.30 1.67
N ASP A 49 -11.73 -15.08 2.11
CA ASP A 49 -11.02 -13.84 1.78
C ASP A 49 -10.05 -13.38 2.89
N LEU A 50 -9.95 -14.09 4.01
CA LEU A 50 -9.25 -13.60 5.21
C LEU A 50 -8.23 -14.62 5.75
N ILE A 51 -6.99 -14.17 5.87
CA ILE A 51 -5.91 -14.91 6.51
C ILE A 51 -5.42 -14.20 7.77
N LEU A 52 -4.99 -15.00 8.74
CA LEU A 52 -4.32 -14.53 9.95
C LEU A 52 -2.83 -14.84 9.82
N VAL A 53 -2.02 -13.81 9.94
CA VAL A 53 -0.56 -13.91 9.80
C VAL A 53 0.10 -13.42 11.08
N ARG A 54 1.01 -14.23 11.61
CA ARG A 54 1.94 -13.78 12.65
C ARG A 54 3.14 -13.17 11.96
N HIS A 55 3.35 -11.88 12.11
CA HIS A 55 4.36 -11.18 11.32
C HIS A 55 5.59 -10.77 12.14
N GLN A 56 6.70 -10.60 11.43
CA GLN A 56 7.88 -9.88 11.90
C GLN A 56 7.57 -8.37 12.00
N PRO A 57 8.36 -7.58 12.75
CA PRO A 57 8.04 -6.18 12.96
C PRO A 57 7.99 -5.43 11.62
N VAL A 58 6.89 -4.71 11.39
CA VAL A 58 6.67 -3.94 10.17
C VAL A 58 6.80 -2.46 10.55
N THR A 59 8.01 -1.93 10.43
CA THR A 59 8.33 -0.54 10.79
C THR A 59 7.45 0.48 10.08
N GLY A 60 7.03 0.20 8.84
CA GLY A 60 6.14 1.06 8.06
C GLY A 60 4.68 1.11 8.54
N LEU A 61 4.25 0.13 9.33
CA LEU A 61 2.89 0.06 9.91
C LEU A 61 2.88 0.30 11.43
N GLY A 62 4.05 0.55 12.04
CA GLY A 62 4.18 0.73 13.49
C GLY A 62 3.87 -0.52 14.31
N MET A 63 3.80 -1.71 13.68
CA MET A 63 3.40 -2.96 14.35
C MET A 63 4.61 -3.74 14.88
N GLY A 64 4.42 -4.36 16.04
CA GLY A 64 5.44 -5.10 16.77
C GLY A 64 5.76 -6.46 16.16
N ALA A 65 6.84 -7.10 16.64
CA ALA A 65 7.16 -8.47 16.28
C ALA A 65 6.16 -9.44 16.94
N MET A 66 5.72 -10.46 16.20
CA MET A 66 4.82 -11.52 16.67
C MET A 66 3.37 -11.11 16.96
N GLU A 67 2.96 -9.92 16.56
CA GLU A 67 1.56 -9.52 16.55
C GLU A 67 0.79 -10.29 15.46
N MET A 68 -0.51 -10.50 15.71
CA MET A 68 -1.40 -11.12 14.73
C MET A 68 -1.99 -10.04 13.84
N MET A 69 -1.86 -10.24 12.54
CA MET A 69 -2.42 -9.36 11.52
C MET A 69 -3.46 -10.11 10.71
N ALA A 70 -4.64 -9.51 10.60
CA ALA A 70 -5.71 -9.95 9.71
C ALA A 70 -5.49 -9.33 8.34
N VAL A 71 -5.31 -10.17 7.31
CA VAL A 71 -5.06 -9.72 5.94
C VAL A 71 -6.18 -10.22 5.05
N ARG A 72 -6.88 -9.28 4.40
CA ARG A 72 -7.90 -9.57 3.40
C ARG A 72 -7.30 -9.70 2.02
N GLY A 73 -7.70 -10.69 1.25
CA GLY A 73 -7.28 -10.88 -0.13
C GLY A 73 -8.38 -11.52 -0.96
N SER A 74 -8.24 -11.42 -2.29
CA SER A 74 -9.13 -12.14 -3.19
C SER A 74 -9.07 -13.65 -2.92
N PRO A 75 -10.22 -14.35 -2.75
CA PRO A 75 -10.24 -15.79 -2.53
C PRO A 75 -9.46 -16.56 -3.59
N ALA A 76 -9.56 -16.15 -4.86
CA ALA A 76 -8.85 -16.79 -5.96
C ALA A 76 -7.32 -16.71 -5.81
N VAL A 77 -6.79 -15.59 -5.28
CA VAL A 77 -5.34 -15.41 -5.04
C VAL A 77 -4.88 -16.27 -3.88
N LEU A 78 -5.67 -16.32 -2.79
CA LEU A 78 -5.37 -17.13 -1.63
C LEU A 78 -5.43 -18.64 -1.93
N ASP A 79 -6.41 -19.06 -2.73
CA ASP A 79 -6.58 -20.44 -3.19
C ASP A 79 -5.44 -20.88 -4.10
N ALA A 80 -5.03 -20.02 -5.04
CA ALA A 80 -3.92 -20.30 -5.95
C ALA A 80 -2.59 -20.50 -5.22
N ALA A 81 -2.37 -19.79 -4.10
CA ALA A 81 -1.16 -19.91 -3.28
C ALA A 81 -1.07 -21.23 -2.49
N ARG A 82 -2.19 -21.99 -2.38
CA ARG A 82 -2.29 -23.31 -1.71
C ARG A 82 -1.69 -23.34 -0.31
N LEU A 83 -1.81 -22.25 0.44
CA LEU A 83 -1.13 -22.05 1.72
C LEU A 83 -1.73 -22.91 2.83
N THR A 84 -0.87 -23.36 3.73
CA THR A 84 -1.19 -24.18 4.89
C THR A 84 -0.74 -23.46 6.16
N PRO A 85 -1.51 -23.53 7.27
CA PRO A 85 -1.03 -23.05 8.57
C PRO A 85 0.38 -23.57 8.89
N GLY A 86 1.28 -22.69 9.32
CA GLY A 86 2.69 -22.98 9.55
C GLY A 86 3.62 -22.58 8.40
N ASP A 87 3.09 -22.27 7.21
CA ASP A 87 3.91 -21.81 6.10
C ASP A 87 4.54 -20.44 6.40
N ARG A 88 5.83 -20.30 6.06
CA ARG A 88 6.49 -18.99 6.03
C ARG A 88 6.13 -18.25 4.75
N LEU A 89 5.76 -16.99 4.91
CA LEU A 89 5.22 -16.15 3.84
C LEU A 89 6.00 -14.84 3.73
N ARG A 90 6.06 -14.36 2.50
CA ARG A 90 6.42 -13.00 2.15
C ARG A 90 5.19 -12.40 1.48
N LEU A 91 4.77 -11.26 2.00
CA LEU A 91 3.53 -10.59 1.63
C LEU A 91 3.89 -9.17 1.23
N ALA A 92 3.18 -8.57 0.29
CA ALA A 92 2.96 -7.15 0.39
C ALA A 92 1.52 -6.85 0.70
N VAL A 93 1.36 -5.98 1.69
CA VAL A 93 0.07 -5.55 2.18
C VAL A 93 -0.07 -4.05 2.04
N ARG A 94 -1.31 -3.61 1.90
CA ARG A 94 -1.66 -2.20 1.82
C ARG A 94 -2.72 -1.92 2.88
N GLN A 95 -2.46 -0.92 3.70
CA GLN A 95 -3.47 -0.45 4.65
C GLN A 95 -4.51 0.41 3.92
N ASP A 96 -5.77 0.11 4.17
CA ASP A 96 -6.95 0.83 3.69
C ASP A 96 -7.88 1.09 4.89
N GLY A 97 -7.71 2.25 5.53
CA GLY A 97 -8.32 2.55 6.82
C GLY A 97 -7.87 1.57 7.91
N ASP A 98 -8.84 0.86 8.48
CA ASP A 98 -8.62 -0.16 9.52
C ASP A 98 -8.37 -1.56 8.94
N GLU A 99 -8.49 -1.73 7.62
CA GLU A 99 -8.27 -3.02 6.96
C GLU A 99 -6.87 -3.11 6.31
N VAL A 100 -6.33 -4.32 6.27
CA VAL A 100 -5.07 -4.62 5.59
C VAL A 100 -5.37 -5.51 4.40
N SER A 101 -5.21 -4.97 3.20
CA SER A 101 -5.46 -5.65 1.93
C SER A 101 -4.19 -6.28 1.36
N LEU A 102 -4.32 -7.45 0.78
CA LEU A 102 -3.25 -8.21 0.16
C LEU A 102 -3.00 -7.69 -1.26
N VAL A 103 -1.75 -7.28 -1.53
CA VAL A 103 -1.30 -6.91 -2.87
C VAL A 103 -0.68 -8.12 -3.56
N TRP A 104 0.18 -8.85 -2.86
CA TRP A 104 0.75 -10.11 -3.35
C TRP A 104 1.19 -11.00 -2.19
N ILE A 105 1.27 -12.30 -2.47
CA ILE A 105 1.66 -13.33 -1.51
C ILE A 105 2.59 -14.35 -2.17
N GLU A 106 3.64 -14.71 -1.45
CA GLU A 106 4.60 -15.73 -1.87
C GLU A 106 4.97 -16.60 -0.68
N ARG A 107 5.09 -17.91 -0.90
CA ARG A 107 5.60 -18.84 0.11
C ARG A 107 7.12 -18.83 0.10
N VAL A 108 7.71 -18.62 1.26
CA VAL A 108 9.16 -18.72 1.47
C VAL A 108 9.46 -20.16 1.88
N ARG A 109 10.37 -20.81 1.15
CA ARG A 109 10.87 -22.15 1.48
C ARG A 109 11.73 -22.14 2.75
#